data_AF-A0A523YPK6-F1
#
_entry.id   AF-A0A523YPK6-F1
#
_cell.length_a   1.000
_cell.length_b   1.000
_cell.length_c   1.000
_cell.angle_alpha   90.00
_cell.angle_beta   90.00
_cell.angle_gamma   90.00
#
_symmetry.space_group_name_H-M   'P 1'
#
loop_
_entity.id
_entity.type
_entity.pdbx_description
1 polymer ?
#
loop_
_entity_poly.entity_id
_entity_poly.type
_entity_poly.pdbx_seq_one_letter_code
_entity_poly.pdbx_strand_id
1 'polypeptide(L)'
;MLDQAEKAYCLALLALKDKDYPAAFDHFDGAAPHFKDNREFNLLRQTTELLLAVKKERAKLNGDDMIELEEVLPYGEEKEFR
;
A
#
# COMPACT_ATOMS: atom_id res chain seq x y z
N MET A 1 22.83 12.36 2.97
CA MET A 1 22.79 10.96 2.48
C MET A 1 21.75 10.28 3.35
N LEU A 2 20.71 9.67 2.76
CA LEU A 2 19.66 9.04 3.54
C LEU A 2 20.23 7.87 4.35
N ASP A 3 19.73 7.69 5.57
CA ASP A 3 20.04 6.52 6.37
C ASP A 3 19.32 5.27 5.82
N GLN A 4 19.58 4.10 6.40
CA GLN A 4 19.01 2.85 5.90
C GLN A 4 17.48 2.81 6.04
N ALA A 5 16.91 3.38 7.10
CA ALA A 5 15.48 3.37 7.34
C ALA A 5 14.77 4.37 6.42
N GLU A 6 15.33 5.55 6.22
CA GLU A 6 14.86 6.55 5.27
C GLU A 6 14.87 6.01 3.83
N LYS A 7 15.93 5.27 3.43
CA LYS A 7 15.97 4.58 2.13
C LYS A 7 14.87 3.54 2.01
N ALA A 8 14.67 2.73 3.05
CA ALA A 8 13.60 1.74 3.06
C ALA A 8 12.23 2.40 2.94
N TYR A 9 11.99 3.52 3.62
CA TYR A 9 10.75 4.26 3.47
C TYR A 9 10.57 4.81 2.04
N CYS A 10 11.62 5.39 1.42
CA CYS A 10 11.54 5.84 0.03
C CYS A 10 11.24 4.67 -0.94
N LEU A 11 11.85 3.51 -0.74
CA LEU A 11 11.58 2.32 -1.55
C LEU A 11 10.15 1.81 -1.36
N ALA A 12 9.62 1.87 -0.13
CA ALA A 12 8.23 1.53 0.14
C ALA A 12 7.25 2.44 -0.63
N LEU A 13 7.51 3.75 -0.65
CA LEU A 13 6.71 4.72 -1.39
C LEU A 13 6.79 4.51 -2.91
N LEU A 14 7.95 4.14 -3.44
CA LEU A 14 8.11 3.79 -4.86
C LEU A 14 7.33 2.52 -5.20
N ALA A 15 7.43 1.48 -4.38
CA ALA A 15 6.67 0.25 -4.57
C ALA A 15 5.15 0.49 -4.50
N LEU A 16 4.67 1.36 -3.60
CA LEU A 16 3.28 1.79 -3.58
C LEU A 16 2.84 2.47 -4.88
N LYS A 17 3.68 3.36 -5.42
CA LYS A 17 3.41 4.04 -6.70
C LYS A 17 3.30 3.04 -7.85
N ASP A 18 4.15 2.01 -7.84
CA ASP A 18 4.17 0.94 -8.85
C ASP A 18 3.14 -0.17 -8.56
N LYS A 19 2.31 -0.01 -7.52
CA LYS A 19 1.29 -0.97 -7.08
C LYS A 19 1.85 -2.34 -6.67
N ASP A 20 3.12 -2.41 -6.31
CA ASP A 20 3.77 -3.58 -5.71
C ASP A 20 3.59 -3.54 -4.19
N TYR A 21 2.38 -3.84 -3.74
CA TYR A 21 2.02 -3.80 -2.32
C TYR A 21 2.81 -4.79 -1.44
N PRO A 22 3.16 -6.01 -1.91
CA PRO A 22 4.05 -6.89 -1.15
C PRO A 22 5.42 -6.25 -0.89
N ALA A 23 6.09 -5.76 -1.94
CA ALA A 23 7.39 -5.10 -1.79
C ALA A 23 7.29 -3.82 -0.94
N ALA A 24 6.21 -3.05 -1.11
CA ALA A 24 5.96 -1.87 -0.30
C ALA A 24 5.88 -2.22 1.18
N PHE A 25 5.13 -3.26 1.54
CA PHE A 25 4.98 -3.69 2.93
C PHE A 25 6.30 -4.20 3.52
N ASP A 26 7.08 -4.99 2.79
CA ASP A 26 8.38 -5.48 3.26
C ASP A 26 9.34 -4.32 3.58
N HIS A 27 9.35 -3.29 2.72
CA HIS A 27 10.14 -2.08 2.95
C HIS A 27 9.62 -1.26 4.13
N PHE A 28 8.30 -1.12 4.29
CA PHE A 28 7.71 -0.48 5.46
C PHE A 28 8.06 -1.23 6.75
N ASP A 29 7.98 -2.55 6.77
CA ASP A 29 8.26 -3.32 7.98
C ASP A 29 9.74 -3.19 8.40
N GLY A 30 10.65 -3.19 7.42
CA GLY A 30 12.07 -2.93 7.66
C GLY A 30 12.36 -1.51 8.21
N ALA A 31 11.55 -0.52 7.84
CA ALA A 31 11.69 0.86 8.33
C ALA A 31 10.96 1.11 9.67
N ALA A 32 10.04 0.23 10.08
CA ALA A 32 9.13 0.44 11.20
C ALA A 32 9.80 0.74 12.55
N PRO A 33 10.94 0.11 12.94
CA PRO A 33 11.59 0.42 14.21
C PRO A 33 12.04 1.88 14.32
N HIS A 34 12.39 2.51 13.20
CA HIS A 34 12.86 3.89 13.14
C HIS A 34 11.71 4.91 13.15
N PHE A 35 10.58 4.57 12.54
CA PHE A 35 9.42 5.46 12.37
C PHE A 35 8.24 5.13 13.28
N LYS A 36 8.45 4.37 14.37
CA LYS A 36 7.39 3.89 15.27
C LYS A 36 6.45 4.98 15.80
N ASP A 37 6.95 6.20 16.02
CA ASP A 37 6.18 7.32 16.55
C ASP A 37 5.66 8.25 15.44
N ASN A 38 6.01 7.97 14.18
CA ASN A 38 5.54 8.73 13.03
C ASN A 38 4.16 8.23 12.59
N ARG A 39 3.14 9.04 12.84
CA ARG A 39 1.75 8.72 12.54
C ARG A 39 1.49 8.47 11.05
N GLU A 40 2.07 9.27 10.17
CA GLU A 40 1.85 9.15 8.72
C GLU A 40 2.46 7.86 8.18
N PHE A 41 3.68 7.55 8.60
CA PHE A 41 4.34 6.29 8.29
C PHE A 41 3.50 5.09 8.75
N ASN A 42 3.03 5.12 10.00
CA ASN A 42 2.21 4.04 10.55
C ASN A 42 0.90 3.87 9.79
N LEU A 43 0.25 4.97 9.40
CA LEU A 43 -0.96 4.92 8.59
C LEU A 43 -0.69 4.23 7.24
N LEU A 44 0.37 4.62 6.54
CA LEU A 44 0.74 4.02 5.26
C LEU A 44 1.08 2.53 5.39
N ARG A 45 1.83 2.14 6.43
CA ARG A 45 2.16 0.73 6.70
C ARG A 45 0.90 -0.08 6.97
N GLN A 46 0.02 0.39 7.86
CA GLN A 46 -1.20 -0.32 8.24
C GLN A 46 -2.21 -0.41 7.09
N THR A 47 -2.35 0.64 6.27
CA THR A 47 -3.24 0.59 5.10
C THR A 47 -2.69 -0.37 4.04
N THR A 48 -1.37 -0.42 3.85
CA THR A 48 -0.72 -1.40 2.95
C THR A 48 -0.95 -2.82 3.44
N GLU A 49 -0.79 -3.07 4.75
CA GLU A 49 -1.09 -4.37 5.38
C GLU A 49 -2.54 -4.81 5.16
N LEU A 50 -3.49 -3.91 5.41
CA LEU A 50 -4.92 -4.17 5.21
C LEU A 50 -5.23 -4.50 3.75
N LEU A 51 -4.64 -3.75 2.80
CA LEU A 51 -4.83 -4.00 1.37
C LEU A 51 -4.33 -5.38 0.95
N LEU A 52 -3.15 -5.80 1.46
CA LEU A 52 -2.63 -7.14 1.22
C LEU A 52 -3.55 -8.23 1.80
N ALA A 53 -4.04 -8.03 3.02
CA ALA A 53 -4.98 -8.96 3.65
C ALA A 53 -6.27 -9.11 2.83
N VAL A 54 -6.85 -7.99 2.37
CA VAL A 54 -8.05 -7.99 1.52
C VAL A 54 -7.77 -8.70 0.19
N LYS A 55 -6.64 -8.42 -0.47
CA LYS A 55 -6.27 -9.10 -1.72
C LYS A 55 -6.11 -10.61 -1.53
N LYS A 56 -5.51 -11.04 -0.41
CA LYS A 56 -5.33 -12.45 -0.08
C LYS A 56 -6.67 -13.15 0.19
N GLU A 57 -7.56 -12.54 0.96
CA GLU A 57 -8.90 -13.10 1.20
C GLU A 57 -9.73 -13.17 -0.09
N ARG A 58 -9.64 -12.16 -0.96
CA ARG A 58 -10.29 -12.20 -2.27
C ARG A 58 -9.74 -13.31 -3.16
N ALA A 59 -8.43 -13.50 -3.21
CA ALA A 59 -7.83 -14.58 -4.00
C ALA A 59 -8.30 -15.98 -3.54
N LYS A 60 -8.61 -16.15 -2.25
CA LYS A 60 -9.20 -17.40 -1.73
C LYS A 60 -10.66 -17.60 -2.13
N LEU A 61 -11.43 -16.51 -2.25
CA LEU A 61 -12.84 -16.54 -2.63
C LEU A 61 -13.04 -16.72 -4.15
N ASN A 62 -12.14 -16.15 -4.95
CA ASN A 62 -12.22 -16.11 -6.40
C ASN A 62 -11.50 -17.30 -7.07
N GLY A 63 -11.79 -18.53 -6.65
CA GLY A 63 -11.13 -19.74 -7.16
C GLY A 63 -11.08 -19.93 -8.70
N ASP A 64 -11.70 -19.07 -9.52
CA ASP A 64 -11.47 -19.04 -10.97
C ASP A 64 -11.87 -17.72 -11.70
N ASP A 65 -12.16 -16.61 -11.01
CA ASP A 65 -12.60 -15.37 -11.68
C ASP A 65 -11.72 -14.16 -11.31
N MET A 66 -10.91 -13.71 -12.27
CA MET A 66 -10.14 -12.46 -12.20
C MET A 66 -11.08 -11.26 -12.16
N ILE A 67 -11.56 -10.92 -10.96
CA ILE A 67 -12.21 -9.63 -10.74
C ILE A 67 -11.11 -8.56 -10.70
N GLU A 68 -10.92 -7.88 -11.82
CA GLU A 68 -10.06 -6.70 -11.94
C GLU A 68 -10.48 -5.66 -10.90
N LEU A 69 -9.55 -5.28 -10.03
CA LEU A 69 -9.77 -4.30 -8.97
C LEU A 69 -9.44 -2.93 -9.57
N GLU A 70 -10.45 -2.22 -10.07
CA GLU A 70 -10.32 -0.83 -10.46
C GLU A 70 -10.13 0.01 -9.19
N GLU A 71 -8.88 0.35 -8.86
CA GLU A 71 -8.59 1.34 -7.82
C GLU A 71 -9.04 2.71 -8.34
N VAL A 72 -10.25 3.10 -7.97
CA VAL A 72 -10.75 4.45 -8.19
C VAL A 72 -9.99 5.38 -7.24
N LEU A 73 -8.93 6.01 -7.74
CA LEU A 73 -8.35 7.18 -7.10
C LEU A 73 -9.35 8.32 -7.31
N PRO A 74 -9.96 8.90 -6.26
CA PRO A 74 -10.75 10.10 -6.42
C PRO A 74 -9.76 11.25 -6.65
N TYR A 75 -9.31 11.42 -7.89
CA TYR A 75 -8.98 12.76 -8.36
C TYR A 75 -10.32 13.49 -8.35
N GLY A 76 -10.48 14.42 -7.42
CA GLY A 76 -11.74 15.07 -7.05
C GLY A 76 -12.45 15.82 -8.18
N GLU A 77 -13.06 15.09 -9.10
CA GLU A 77 -14.08 15.58 -10.01
C GLU A 77 -15.35 14.76 -9.75
N GLU A 78 -16.29 15.40 -9.05
CA GLU A 78 -17.68 14.97 -9.00
C GLU A 78 -18.19 14.85 -10.44
N LYS A 79 -18.53 13.64 -10.88
CA LYS A 79 -19.29 13.47 -12.11
C LYS A 79 -20.78 13.50 -11.76
N GLU A 80 -21.46 14.55 -12.20
CA GLU A 80 -22.92 14.59 -12.28
C GLU A 80 -23.41 13.40 -13.12
N PHE A 81 -24.24 12.56 -12.52
CA PHE A 81 -25.00 11.55 -13.25
C PHE A 81 -26.16 12.25 -13.97
N ARG A 82 -26.19 12.13 -15.31
CA ARG A 82 -27.36 12.45 -16.14
C ARG A 82 -28.22 11.21 -16.34
#